data_AF-A0A7H8N1D2-F1
#
_entry.id   AF-A0A7H8N1D2-F1
#
_cell.length_a   1.000
_cell.length_b   1.000
_cell.length_c   1.000
_cell.angle_alpha   90.00
_cell.angle_beta   90.00
_cell.angle_gamma   90.00
#
_symmetry.space_group_name_H-M   'P 1'
#
loop_
_entity.id
_entity.type
_entity.pdbx_description
1 polymer ?
#
loop_
_entity_poly.entity_id
_entity_poly.type
_entity_poly.pdbx_seq_one_letter_code
_entity_poly.pdbx_strand_id
1 'polypeptide(L)' 'MPCVLSDADWLTPDQHIRLLAVASITTGIARLLADDPGTAILHGLVARMCATLDHATRPDDPGLATQSEHTL' A
#
# COMPACT_ATOMS: atom_id res chain seq x y z
N MET A 1 -22.24 -12.62 -18.65
CA MET A 1 -22.71 -11.83 -17.49
C MET A 1 -21.59 -10.89 -17.11
N PRO A 2 -21.71 -9.56 -17.30
CA PRO A 2 -20.71 -8.65 -16.78
C PRO A 2 -20.88 -8.67 -15.26
N CYS A 3 -19.83 -9.07 -14.54
CA CYS A 3 -19.78 -8.86 -13.10
C CYS A 3 -19.76 -7.35 -12.90
N VAL A 4 -20.92 -6.74 -12.64
CA VAL A 4 -20.98 -5.42 -12.01
C VAL A 4 -20.27 -5.62 -10.68
N LEU A 5 -18.99 -5.24 -10.64
CA LEU A 5 -18.31 -4.98 -9.40
C LEU A 5 -19.16 -3.89 -8.76
N SER A 6 -19.92 -4.22 -7.70
CA SER A 6 -20.62 -3.20 -6.93
C SER A 6 -19.62 -2.08 -6.72
N ASP A 7 -19.97 -0.88 -7.22
CA ASP A 7 -19.18 0.31 -6.97
C ASP A 7 -18.93 0.28 -5.46
N ALA A 8 -17.67 0.23 -5.08
CA ALA A 8 -17.30 -0.04 -3.71
C ALA A 8 -17.55 1.25 -2.92
N ASP A 9 -18.82 1.60 -2.74
CA ASP A 9 -19.34 2.77 -2.03
C ASP A 9 -18.88 2.80 -0.56
N TRP A 10 -18.29 1.70 -0.09
CA TRP A 10 -17.70 1.55 1.23
C TRP A 10 -16.26 2.05 1.34
N LEU A 11 -15.57 2.28 0.22
CA LEU A 11 -14.20 2.78 0.17
C LEU A 11 -14.17 4.22 -0.34
N THR A 12 -13.52 5.10 0.42
CA THR A 12 -13.19 6.43 -0.09
C THR A 12 -12.22 6.31 -1.28
N PRO A 13 -12.17 7.28 -2.20
CA PRO A 13 -11.23 7.27 -3.32
C PRO A 13 -9.78 7.01 -2.91
N ASP A 14 -9.38 7.55 -1.75
CA ASP A 14 -8.05 7.40 -1.18
C ASP A 14 -7.80 5.95 -0.68
N GLN A 15 -8.81 5.32 -0.07
CA GLN A 15 -8.72 3.90 0.29
C GLN A 15 -8.70 2.99 -0.95
N HIS A 16 -9.39 3.34 -2.03
CA HIS A 16 -9.29 2.64 -3.32
C HIS A 16 -7.87 2.68 -3.89
N ILE A 17 -7.24 3.86 -3.90
CA ILE A 17 -5.85 4.03 -4.38
C ILE A 17 -4.89 3.21 -3.52
N ARG A 18 -5.03 3.25 -2.19
CA ARG A 18 -4.22 2.43 -1.28
C ARG A 18 -4.39 0.94 -1.52
N LEU A 19 -5.63 0.46 -1.69
CA LEU A 19 -5.89 -0.95 -1.97
C LEU A 19 -5.29 -1.39 -3.31
N LEU A 20 -5.40 -0.55 -4.35
CA LEU A 20 -4.80 -0.81 -5.65
C LEU A 20 -3.27 -0.85 -5.58
N ALA A 21 -2.65 0.05 -4.82
CA ALA A 21 -1.21 0.06 -4.57
C ALA A 21 -0.76 -1.22 -3.86
N VAL A 22 -1.47 -1.63 -2.80
CA VAL A 22 -1.25 -2.89 -2.07
C VAL A 22 -1.30 -4.09 -3.01
N ALA A 23 -2.39 -4.23 -3.78
CA ALA A 23 -2.57 -5.34 -4.70
C ALA A 23 -1.47 -5.39 -5.79
N SER A 24 -1.08 -4.23 -6.30
CA SER A 24 -0.02 -4.11 -7.32
C SER A 24 1.34 -4.52 -6.77
N ILE A 25 1.70 -4.05 -5.57
CA ILE A 25 2.96 -4.39 -4.91
C ILE A 25 3.03 -5.88 -4.60
N THR A 26 1.97 -6.48 -4.03
CA THR A 26 1.91 -7.92 -3.75
C THR A 26 2.08 -8.75 -5.03
N THR A 27 1.41 -8.35 -6.10
CA THR A 27 1.56 -9.02 -7.41
C THR A 27 2.97 -8.86 -7.96
N GLY A 28 3.58 -7.69 -7.82
CA GLY A 28 4.96 -7.41 -8.22
C GLY A 28 5.98 -8.28 -7.48
N ILE A 29 5.84 -8.42 -6.16
CA ILE A 29 6.67 -9.31 -5.34
C ILE A 29 6.55 -10.76 -5.82
N ALA A 30 5.32 -11.24 -6.03
CA ALA A 30 5.09 -12.62 -6.47
C ALA A 30 5.74 -12.92 -7.82
N ARG A 31 5.64 -11.98 -8.78
CA ARG A 31 6.29 -12.11 -10.09
C ARG A 31 7.81 -12.07 -9.98
N LEU A 32 8.35 -11.15 -9.19
CA LEU A 32 9.80 -11.03 -8.97
C LEU A 32 10.38 -12.34 -8.40
N LEU A 33 9.70 -12.93 -7.42
CA LEU A 33 10.11 -14.20 -6.82
C LEU A 33 9.96 -15.40 -7.77
N ALA A 34 8.99 -15.35 -8.69
CA ALA A 34 8.82 -16.39 -9.69
C ALA A 34 9.88 -16.33 -10.81
N ASP A 35 10.36 -15.12 -11.13
CA ASP A 35 11.33 -14.89 -12.20
C ASP A 35 12.77 -15.13 -11.74
N ASP A 36 13.20 -14.46 -10.65
CA ASP A 36 14.54 -14.62 -10.09
C ASP A 36 14.54 -14.39 -8.56
N PRO A 37 14.21 -15.43 -7.78
CA PRO A 37 14.18 -15.31 -6.33
C PRO A 37 15.56 -15.05 -5.73
N GLY A 38 16.64 -15.52 -6.38
CA GLY A 38 18.00 -15.38 -5.88
C GLY A 38 18.45 -13.92 -5.87
N THR A 39 18.29 -13.23 -6.99
CA THR A 39 18.60 -11.80 -7.10
C THR A 39 17.64 -10.96 -6.27
N ALA A 40 16.35 -11.31 -6.25
CA ALA A 40 15.34 -10.58 -5.47
C ALA A 40 15.65 -10.54 -3.97
N ILE A 41 16.12 -11.66 -3.41
CA ILE A 41 16.51 -11.78 -2.02
C ILE A 41 17.85 -11.09 -1.78
N LEU A 42 18.86 -11.38 -2.62
CA LEU A 42 20.21 -10.82 -2.48
C LEU A 42 20.22 -9.29 -2.48
N HIS A 43 19.42 -8.67 -3.35
CA HIS A 43 19.34 -7.20 -3.46
C HIS A 43 18.29 -6.58 -2.52
N GLY A 44 17.62 -7.38 -1.68
CA GLY A 44 16.63 -6.90 -0.72
C GLY A 44 15.41 -6.24 -1.39
N LEU A 45 15.09 -6.61 -2.64
CA LEU A 45 13.99 -6.00 -3.40
C LEU A 45 12.64 -6.29 -2.74
N VAL A 46 12.47 -7.51 -2.22
CA VAL A 46 11.27 -7.90 -1.47
C VAL A 46 11.11 -7.05 -0.20
N ALA A 47 12.20 -6.85 0.56
CA ALA A 47 12.16 -6.05 1.78
C ALA A 47 11.78 -4.58 1.50
N ARG A 48 12.30 -3.99 0.41
CA ARG A 48 11.94 -2.64 -0.01
C ARG A 48 10.46 -2.52 -0.38
N MET A 49 9.94 -3.47 -1.16
CA MET A 49 8.52 -3.49 -1.53
C MET A 49 7.61 -3.68 -0.31
N CYS A 50 8.00 -4.51 0.65
CA CYS A 50 7.28 -4.65 1.93
C CYS A 50 7.31 -3.35 2.75
N ALA A 51 8.42 -2.62 2.78
CA ALA A 51 8.49 -1.32 3.45
C ALA A 51 7.57 -0.28 2.77
N THR A 52 7.48 -0.29 1.44
CA THR A 52 6.50 0.53 0.71
C THR A 52 5.07 0.15 1.05
N LEU A 53 4.79 -1.15 1.24
CA LEU A 53 3.48 -1.65 1.65
C LEU A 53 3.10 -1.18 3.06
N ASP A 54 4.03 -1.26 4.02
CA ASP A 54 3.83 -0.77 5.38
C ASP A 54 3.50 0.72 5.38
N HIS A 55 4.23 1.50 4.58
CA HIS A 55 3.97 2.93 4.44
C HIS A 55 2.58 3.22 3.81
N ALA A 56 2.20 2.49 2.76
CA ALA A 56 0.92 2.68 2.07
C ALA A 56 -0.29 2.23 2.90
N THR A 57 -0.09 1.36 3.89
CA THR A 57 -1.15 0.85 4.77
C THR A 57 -1.22 1.57 6.11
N ARG A 58 -0.23 2.41 6.43
CA ARG A 58 -0.26 3.24 7.62
C ARG A 58 -1.45 4.21 7.50
N PRO A 59 -2.41 4.18 8.43
CA PRO A 59 -3.44 5.20 8.48
C PRO A 59 -2.75 6.55 8.69
N ASP A 60 -3.07 7.55 7.87
CA ASP A 60 -2.69 8.94 8.15
C ASP A 60 -3.22 9.27 9.53
N ASP A 61 -2.33 9.42 10.52
CA ASP A 61 -2.71 9.80 11.87
C ASP A 61 -3.14 11.28 11.84
N PRO A 62 -4.42 11.62 12.03
CA PRO A 62 -4.85 13.02 12.03
C PRO A 62 -4.39 13.77 13.30
N GLY A 63 -3.69 13.12 14.24
CA GLY A 63 -3.39 13.62 15.58
C GLY A 63 -2.24 14.63 15.71
N LEU A 64 -1.63 15.09 14.61
CA LEU A 64 -0.54 16.08 14.66
C LEU A 64 -0.88 17.46 14.08
N ALA A 65 -2.09 17.66 13.56
CA ALA A 65 -2.51 18.97 13.05
C ALA A 65 -3.03 19.94 14.15
N THR A 66 -3.23 19.48 15.39
CA THR A 66 -3.84 20.31 16.46
C THR A 66 -2.92 20.63 17.64
N GLN A 67 -1.60 20.44 17.53
CA GLN A 67 -0.66 20.71 18.63
C GLN A 67 0.32 21.87 18.35
N SER A 68 -0.10 22.89 17.60
CA SER A 68 0.72 24.09 17.35
C SER A 68 0.03 25.43 17.64
N GLU A 69 -1.09 25.43 18.38
CA GLU A 69 -1.81 26.70 18.70
C GLU A 69 -2.13 26.90 20.19
N HIS A 70 -1.52 26.16 21.12
CA HIS A 70 -1.79 26.35 22.55
C HIS A 70 -0.55 26.49 23.42
N THR A 71 0.29 27.47 23.06
CA THR A 71 1.16 28.16 24.02
C THR A 71 0.85 29.65 23.92
N LEU A 72 -0.10 30.09 24.75
CA LEU A 72 -0.32 31.49 25.12
C LEU A 72 0.52 31.78 26.36
#